data_AF-A0A950M6Y4-F1
#
_entry.id   AF-A0A950M6Y4-F1
#
_cell.length_a   1.000
_cell.length_b   1.000
_cell.length_c   1.000
_cell.angle_alpha   90.00
_cell.angle_beta   90.00
_cell.angle_gamma   90.00
#
_symmetry.space_group_name_H-M   'P 1'
#
loop_
_entity.id
_entity.type
_entity.pdbx_description
1 polymer ?
#
loop_
_entity_poly.entity_id
_entity_poly.type
_entity_poly.pdbx_seq_one_letter_code
_entity_poly.pdbx_strand_id
1 'polypeptide(L)'
;MKRKFAFLFAGIVIAGLAGAAALARRAPEPPENALMYDSLPFYVKADLLPRWRGANHRHIEDMALIDQNGKSFNETVFRQGPTVVNFFYGGCTTVCPVSMELLSLTRKDLGSEAPNFLS
;
A
#
# COMPACT_ATOMS: atom_id res chain seq x y z
N MET A 1 -41.26 -61.92 32.89
CA MET A 1 -41.49 -61.02 34.05
C MET A 1 -40.89 -59.65 33.75
N LYS A 2 -41.63 -58.55 33.97
CA LYS A 2 -41.23 -57.11 33.84
C LYS A 2 -41.09 -56.64 32.37
N ARG A 3 -42.04 -55.96 31.71
CA ARG A 3 -42.88 -54.80 32.03
C ARG A 3 -42.02 -53.54 32.30
N LYS A 4 -42.02 -52.58 31.37
CA LYS A 4 -42.51 -51.19 31.54
C LYS A 4 -41.71 -50.12 30.77
N PHE A 5 -42.47 -49.31 30.03
CA PHE A 5 -42.47 -47.84 30.05
C PHE A 5 -41.44 -47.02 29.27
N ALA A 6 -41.99 -45.88 28.80
CA ALA A 6 -41.34 -44.61 28.50
C ALA A 6 -40.82 -44.40 27.08
N PHE A 7 -41.75 -44.49 26.11
CA PHE A 7 -41.85 -43.44 25.10
C PHE A 7 -42.15 -42.12 25.83
N LEU A 8 -41.17 -41.22 25.90
CA LEU A 8 -41.27 -39.79 26.22
C LEU A 8 -39.94 -39.42 26.85
N PHE A 9 -38.97 -38.96 26.07
CA PHE A 9 -38.01 -37.92 26.46
C PHE A 9 -37.10 -37.63 25.26
N ALA A 10 -36.72 -36.37 25.13
CA ALA A 10 -35.72 -35.84 24.20
C ALA A 10 -36.17 -35.53 22.75
N GLY A 11 -37.39 -35.03 22.58
CA GLY A 11 -37.74 -34.11 21.49
C GLY A 11 -37.20 -32.68 21.67
N ILE A 12 -36.18 -32.47 22.53
CA ILE A 12 -35.64 -31.15 22.89
C ILE A 12 -34.11 -31.24 22.95
N VAL A 13 -33.45 -31.39 21.80
CA VAL A 13 -32.01 -31.09 21.68
C VAL A 13 -31.70 -30.25 20.43
N ILE A 14 -32.65 -30.04 19.52
CA ILE A 14 -32.39 -29.36 18.24
C ILE A 14 -32.50 -27.81 18.34
N ALA A 15 -33.03 -27.26 19.43
CA ALA A 15 -33.34 -25.82 19.53
C ALA A 15 -32.30 -24.97 20.32
N GLY A 16 -31.09 -25.46 20.56
CA GLY A 16 -30.12 -24.79 21.46
C GLY A 16 -28.79 -24.34 20.84
N LEU A 17 -28.49 -24.69 19.59
CA LEU A 17 -27.16 -24.46 18.98
C LEU A 17 -27.14 -23.39 17.88
N ALA A 18 -28.24 -22.68 17.66
CA ALA A 18 -28.34 -21.63 16.64
C ALA A 18 -28.13 -20.20 17.18
N GLY A 19 -27.61 -20.04 18.40
CA GLY A 19 -27.61 -18.75 19.11
C GLY A 19 -26.26 -18.02 19.25
N ALA A 20 -25.13 -18.59 18.83
CA ALA A 20 -23.80 -18.05 19.18
C ALA A 20 -22.96 -17.51 18.02
N ALA A 21 -23.47 -17.46 16.78
CA ALA A 21 -22.64 -17.17 15.61
C ALA A 21 -22.75 -15.73 15.06
N ALA A 22 -23.47 -14.80 15.70
CA ALA A 22 -23.85 -13.52 15.07
C ALA A 22 -23.23 -12.24 15.66
N LEU A 23 -22.21 -12.32 16.54
CA LEU A 23 -21.61 -11.10 17.14
C LEU A 23 -20.07 -11.09 17.15
N ALA A 24 -19.42 -11.82 16.25
CA ALA A 24 -18.03 -11.52 15.92
C ALA A 24 -17.98 -10.29 15.00
N ARG A 25 -18.25 -9.09 15.56
CA ARG A 25 -17.86 -7.85 14.90
C ARG A 25 -16.34 -7.89 14.79
N ARG A 26 -15.82 -8.03 13.57
CA ARG A 26 -14.40 -7.83 13.28
C ARG A 26 -14.04 -6.46 13.84
N ALA A 27 -13.07 -6.41 14.74
CA ALA A 27 -12.57 -5.14 15.24
C ALA A 27 -12.17 -4.29 14.02
N PRO A 28 -12.45 -2.98 14.00
CA PRO A 28 -11.91 -2.12 12.97
C PRO A 28 -10.39 -2.27 13.01
N GLU A 29 -9.80 -2.67 11.87
CA GLU A 29 -8.34 -2.69 11.73
C GLU A 29 -7.85 -1.27 12.07
N PRO A 30 -6.84 -1.14 12.95
CA PRO A 30 -6.29 0.17 13.30
C PRO A 30 -5.85 0.90 12.03
N PRO A 31 -5.97 2.23 11.97
CA PRO A 31 -5.58 2.99 10.79
C PRO A 31 -4.11 2.74 10.47
N GLU A 32 -3.86 2.13 9.32
CA GLU A 32 -2.52 1.83 8.81
C GLU A 32 -1.75 3.14 8.67
N ASN A 33 -0.76 3.37 9.55
CA ASN A 33 0.09 4.54 9.48
C ASN A 33 1.47 4.15 8.92
N ALA A 34 2.05 5.01 8.08
CA ALA A 34 3.35 4.77 7.46
C ALA A 34 4.50 4.58 8.48
N LEU A 35 4.26 4.93 9.75
CA LEU A 35 5.18 4.75 10.87
C LEU A 35 5.17 3.31 11.45
N MET A 36 4.21 2.47 11.05
CA MET A 36 4.13 1.06 11.49
C MET A 36 5.14 0.14 10.77
N TYR A 37 5.76 0.62 9.69
CA TYR A 37 6.74 -0.15 8.94
C TYR A 37 8.12 -0.03 9.60
N ASP A 38 8.58 -1.11 10.24
CA ASP A 38 9.92 -1.29 10.83
C ASP A 38 11.09 -1.22 9.81
N SER A 39 10.78 -0.88 8.56
CA SER A 39 11.65 -0.96 7.40
C SER A 39 11.83 0.37 6.67
N LEU A 40 11.46 1.51 7.24
CA LEU A 40 11.76 2.81 6.62
C LEU A 40 13.27 3.01 6.44
N PRO A 41 13.70 3.69 5.36
CA PRO A 41 15.11 3.92 5.13
C PRO A 41 15.66 4.94 6.13
N PHE A 42 16.92 4.77 6.49
CA PHE A 42 17.66 5.69 7.36
C PHE A 42 18.87 6.27 6.63
N TYR A 43 19.20 7.53 6.93
CA TYR A 43 20.35 8.25 6.36
C TYR A 43 21.45 8.30 7.41
N VAL A 44 22.56 7.60 7.15
CA VAL A 44 23.76 7.62 8.03
C VAL A 44 24.80 8.63 7.59
N LYS A 45 24.68 9.15 6.37
CA LYS A 45 25.61 10.09 5.73
C LYS A 45 24.81 11.13 4.95
N ALA A 46 25.43 12.29 4.71
CA ALA A 46 24.90 13.34 3.84
C ALA A 46 25.15 13.04 2.34
N ASP A 47 25.08 11.76 1.94
CA ASP A 47 25.22 11.32 0.55
C ASP A 47 23.86 11.18 -0.16
N LEU A 48 22.75 11.41 0.56
CA LEU A 48 21.37 11.22 0.10
C LEU A 48 21.06 9.80 -0.39
N LEU A 49 21.87 8.81 0.01
CA LEU A 49 21.64 7.41 -0.31
C LEU A 49 20.93 6.71 0.87
N PRO A 50 19.63 6.38 0.72
CA PRO A 50 18.90 5.71 1.79
C PRO A 50 19.50 4.34 2.10
N ARG A 51 19.66 4.02 3.39
CA ARG A 51 20.05 2.69 3.85
C ARG A 51 18.82 1.98 4.41
N TRP A 52 18.68 0.70 4.07
CA TRP A 52 17.58 -0.12 4.53
C TRP A 52 18.13 -1.19 5.47
N ARG A 53 17.37 -1.59 6.50
CA ARG A 53 17.69 -2.83 7.22
C ARG A 53 17.27 -4.01 6.32
N GLY A 54 18.22 -4.79 5.82
CA GLY A 54 17.98 -5.93 4.93
C GLY A 54 18.32 -5.65 3.47
N ALA A 55 17.55 -6.22 2.53
CA ALA A 55 17.82 -6.08 1.10
C ALA A 55 17.75 -4.62 0.63
N ASN A 56 18.78 -4.17 -0.09
CA ASN A 56 18.89 -2.81 -0.64
C ASN A 56 18.00 -2.56 -1.87
N HIS A 57 17.32 -3.60 -2.36
CA HIS A 57 16.43 -3.53 -3.53
C HIS A 57 15.01 -3.86 -3.09
N ARG A 58 14.06 -3.03 -3.51
CA ARG A 58 12.63 -3.26 -3.32
C ARG A 58 11.97 -3.41 -4.68
N HIS A 59 10.97 -4.28 -4.74
CA HIS A 59 10.11 -4.38 -5.90
C HIS A 59 8.99 -3.34 -5.79
N ILE A 60 8.57 -2.80 -6.93
CA ILE A 60 7.34 -2.01 -7.01
C ILE A 60 6.22 -3.03 -7.19
N GLU A 61 5.34 -3.11 -6.20
CA GLU A 61 4.15 -3.97 -6.27
C GLU A 61 3.15 -3.43 -7.30
N ASP A 62 2.23 -4.29 -7.72
CA ASP A 62 1.15 -3.91 -8.64
C ASP A 62 0.34 -2.75 -8.05
N MET A 63 0.11 -1.71 -8.85
CA MET A 63 -0.56 -0.49 -8.39
C MET A 63 -1.44 0.11 -9.47
N ALA A 64 -2.48 0.83 -9.07
CA ALA A 64 -3.32 1.61 -9.99
C ALA A 64 -3.51 3.01 -9.41
N LEU A 65 -3.04 4.03 -10.14
CA LEU A 65 -3.05 5.42 -9.73
C LEU A 65 -3.70 6.29 -10.80
N ILE A 66 -4.22 7.44 -10.38
CA ILE A 66 -4.77 8.48 -11.25
C ILE A 66 -3.99 9.76 -10.94
N ASP A 67 -3.44 10.39 -11.98
CA ASP A 67 -2.71 11.65 -11.83
C ASP A 67 -3.67 12.87 -11.67
N GLN A 68 -3.09 14.04 -11.42
CA GLN A 68 -3.79 15.33 -11.29
C GLN A 68 -4.55 15.77 -12.55
N ASN A 69 -4.26 15.17 -13.70
CA ASN A 69 -4.93 15.43 -14.97
C ASN A 69 -6.01 14.39 -15.28
N GLY A 70 -6.28 13.45 -14.36
CA GLY A 70 -7.23 12.36 -14.54
C GLY A 70 -6.71 11.19 -15.37
N LYS A 71 -5.40 11.13 -15.66
CA LYS A 71 -4.77 10.06 -16.41
C LYS A 71 -4.47 8.87 -15.50
N SER A 72 -4.94 7.69 -15.87
CA SER A 72 -4.61 6.44 -15.17
C SER A 72 -3.21 5.94 -15.52
N PHE A 73 -2.49 5.42 -14.53
CA PHE A 73 -1.23 4.71 -14.70
C PHE A 73 -1.06 3.59 -13.67
N ASN A 74 -0.19 2.63 -13.98
CA ASN A 74 0.11 1.47 -13.14
C ASN A 74 1.62 1.19 -13.12
N GLU A 75 2.05 0.12 -12.45
CA GLU A 75 3.46 -0.25 -12.29
C GLU A 75 4.19 -0.50 -13.63
N THR A 76 3.46 -0.77 -14.72
CA THR A 76 4.07 -1.03 -16.04
C THR A 76 4.90 0.13 -16.58
N VAL A 77 4.60 1.38 -16.16
CA VAL A 77 5.37 2.57 -16.55
C VAL A 77 6.83 2.52 -16.09
N PHE A 78 7.13 1.76 -15.03
CA PHE A 78 8.48 1.60 -14.51
C PHE A 78 9.29 0.52 -15.24
N ARG A 79 8.66 -0.27 -16.12
CA ARG A 79 9.34 -1.34 -16.85
C ARG A 79 10.08 -0.85 -18.10
N GLN A 80 9.85 0.41 -18.51
CA GLN A 80 10.38 0.97 -19.76
C GLN A 80 11.82 1.50 -19.65
N GLY A 81 12.38 1.56 -18.45
CA GLY A 81 13.73 2.03 -18.20
C GLY A 81 13.87 2.64 -16.80
N PRO A 82 15.06 3.16 -16.46
CA PRO A 82 15.26 3.91 -15.23
C PRO A 82 14.26 5.06 -15.13
N THR A 83 13.55 5.15 -14.01
CA THR A 83 12.51 6.14 -13.79
C THR A 83 12.75 6.86 -12.47
N VAL A 84 12.73 8.19 -12.51
CA VAL A 84 12.77 9.07 -11.34
C VAL A 84 11.34 9.52 -11.06
N VAL A 85 10.81 9.13 -9.91
CA VAL A 85 9.49 9.55 -9.44
C VAL A 85 9.69 10.66 -8.43
N ASN A 86 8.96 11.75 -8.59
CA ASN A 86 9.02 12.87 -7.70
C ASN A 86 7.64 13.21 -7.13
N PHE A 87 7.58 13.40 -5.82
CA PHE A 87 6.34 13.65 -5.08
C PHE A 87 6.28 15.13 -4.67
N PHE A 88 5.91 16.01 -5.60
CA PHE A 88 5.60 17.41 -5.26
C PHE A 88 4.13 17.57 -4.91
N TYR A 89 3.86 18.42 -3.92
CA TYR A 89 2.50 18.78 -3.53
C TYR A 89 1.84 19.58 -4.66
N GLY A 90 0.68 19.17 -5.19
CA GLY A 90 0.07 19.86 -6.35
C GLY A 90 -0.25 21.36 -6.18
N GLY A 91 -0.19 21.91 -4.97
CA GLY A 91 -0.51 23.31 -4.66
C GLY A 91 0.67 24.23 -4.32
N CYS A 92 1.92 23.81 -4.51
CA CYS A 92 3.07 24.65 -4.18
C CYS A 92 3.37 25.69 -5.27
N THR A 93 3.49 26.95 -4.86
CA THR A 93 3.70 28.10 -5.76
C THR A 93 5.16 28.54 -5.86
N THR A 94 6.06 28.01 -5.03
CA THR A 94 7.45 28.49 -4.92
C THR A 94 8.47 27.41 -5.28
N VAL A 95 8.70 26.44 -4.40
CA VAL A 95 9.79 25.46 -4.54
C VAL A 95 9.54 24.49 -5.69
N CYS A 96 8.30 24.09 -5.92
CA CYS A 96 7.98 23.10 -6.94
C CYS A 96 8.13 23.60 -8.37
N PRO A 97 7.64 24.79 -8.78
CA PRO A 97 7.87 25.25 -10.15
C PRO A 97 9.37 25.34 -10.46
N VAL A 98 10.18 25.84 -9.51
CA VAL A 98 11.65 25.88 -9.66
C VAL A 98 12.26 24.48 -9.79
N SER A 99 11.85 23.55 -8.93
CA SER A 99 12.35 22.17 -8.98
C SER A 99 11.94 21.45 -10.27
N MET A 100 10.71 21.66 -10.74
CA MET A 100 10.20 21.10 -11.99
C MET A 100 10.93 21.66 -13.21
N GLU A 101 11.23 22.95 -13.21
CA GLU A 101 12.05 23.58 -14.26
C GLU A 101 13.45 22.98 -14.30
N LEU A 102 14.10 22.82 -13.14
CA LEU A 102 15.43 22.22 -13.06
C LEU A 102 15.45 20.75 -13.53
N LEU A 103 14.43 19.96 -13.19
CA LEU A 103 14.28 18.59 -13.69
C LEU A 103 14.07 18.56 -15.21
N SER A 104 13.33 19.51 -15.77
CA SER A 104 13.13 19.65 -17.22
C SER A 104 14.45 19.98 -17.94
N LEU A 105 15.24 20.90 -17.39
CA LEU A 105 16.57 21.25 -17.91
C LEU A 105 17.51 20.04 -17.84
N THR A 106 17.53 19.34 -16.70
CA THR A 106 18.37 18.13 -16.52
C THR A 106 17.99 17.05 -17.54
N ARG A 107 16.70 16.82 -17.78
CA ARG A 107 16.23 15.87 -18.81
C ARG A 107 16.76 16.26 -20.19
N LYS A 108 16.73 17.55 -20.52
CA LYS A 108 17.23 18.06 -21.81
C LYS A 108 18.73 17.85 -21.95
N ASP A 109 19.50 18.09 -20.89
CA ASP A 109 20.96 17.96 -20.89
C ASP A 109 21.41 16.49 -21.01
N LEU A 110 20.68 15.56 -20.38
CA LEU A 110 20.96 14.12 -20.48
C LEU A 110 20.57 13.51 -21.85
N GLY A 111 19.73 14.19 -22.63
CA GLY A 111 19.35 13.75 -23.97
C GLY A 111 18.79 12.32 -24.00
N SER A 112 19.42 11.45 -24.79
CA SER A 112 19.02 10.03 -24.92
C SER A 112 19.29 9.18 -23.68
N GLU A 113 20.11 9.66 -22.74
CA GLU A 113 20.42 8.97 -21.49
C GLU A 113 19.47 9.33 -20.35
N ALA A 114 18.55 10.28 -20.60
CA ALA A 114 17.64 10.77 -19.58
C ALA A 114 16.71 9.65 -19.07
N PRO A 115 16.57 9.47 -17.74
CA PRO A 115 15.55 8.58 -17.19
C PRO A 115 14.17 9.15 -17.47
N ASN A 116 13.15 8.30 -17.34
CA ASN A 116 11.77 8.78 -17.34
C ASN A 116 11.54 9.60 -16.06
N PHE A 117 11.06 10.83 -16.15
CA PHE A 117 10.63 11.56 -14.95
C PHE A 117 9.10 11.58 -14.88
N LEU A 118 8.59 11.12 -13.74
CA LEU A 118 7.16 11.12 -13.39
C LEU A 118 6.94 12.08 -12.22
N SER A 119 5.94 12.94 -12.34
CA SER A 119 5.57 13.98 -11.37
C SER A 119 4.06 14.06 -11.19
#